data_AF-A0A257B1E0-F1
#
_entry.id   AF-A0A257B1E0-F1
#
_cell.length_a   1.000
_cell.length_b   1.000
_cell.length_c   1.000
_cell.angle_alpha   90.00
_cell.angle_beta   90.00
_cell.angle_gamma   90.00
#
_symmetry.space_group_name_H-M   'P 1'
#
loop_
_entity.id
_entity.type
_entity.pdbx_description
1 polymer ?
#
loop_
_entity_poly.entity_id
_entity_poly.type
_entity_poly.pdbx_seq_one_letter_code
_entity_poly.pdbx_strand_id
1 'polypeptide(L)'
;MPDTSLQSLWLLWLGLPLFAVAVWWVATVAIIFACGRQSWRRPVMAISSLLAITTLLFMPSISHLATPLGAALGFLLGLVAWGWFETSYYTGYVVGLDVPPCPPNCGGWRHFAHGVKANLFHELSIFVGFALVWAATPGPNQVALWTFVIHWWMHQSAKLNVFFGVRNLNEEYLPEHLRRMTQFFSKRPINWFFPFSVTISTAVAHWLFYRAMQASDAFTATANGLACALMALAILEHWWLILPQPVGVWAWGLLSRKPPEVKPTVDVIGGFLGSGKTTLLRHLIPQLDPKTIVLVNEFADVGLDGARLRESGDGALTVVEMAGGCLCCTLSRNVAATLSRLIRDHAPERILIEPSGAAALGDLLGTLHQPGCRELLGPIRVVAVVDGKQWLTADRAVQAAIEAYVAAAATVIVNKCDRLAQAELEDLDDRIARCNATARVIRASFGRVSLRDLSDAQEDACMGESLAPRLNFEQRAETFADTFDAAALQRVFESIAAGRFGDVARAKGVFKTAGGWLRLEYAGGSLSLMPCAAAAEGSLVVIGRELSLNLMATVRAAIISPRPASVSSAGAPDEAHPYLPTLAG
;
A
#
# COMPACT_ATOMS: atom_id res chain seq x y z
N MET A 1 17.90 66.69 10.05
CA MET A 1 16.97 65.55 10.03
C MET A 1 17.16 64.85 8.70
N PRO A 2 17.81 63.68 8.62
CA PRO A 2 17.97 63.01 7.34
C PRO A 2 16.71 62.19 7.02
N ASP A 3 16.23 62.36 5.79
CA ASP A 3 15.14 61.63 5.12
C ASP A 3 15.38 60.12 5.09
N THR A 4 15.00 59.40 6.15
CA THR A 4 15.07 57.92 6.20
C THR A 4 13.72 57.25 6.40
N SER A 5 12.61 57.99 6.49
CA SER A 5 11.35 57.42 6.96
C SER A 5 10.62 56.56 5.94
N LEU A 6 10.61 56.85 4.64
CA LEU A 6 9.80 56.05 3.69
C LEU A 6 10.57 54.86 3.11
N GLN A 7 11.77 55.02 2.57
CA GLN A 7 12.49 53.92 1.91
C GLN A 7 12.90 52.78 2.88
N SER A 8 13.15 53.08 4.16
CA SER A 8 13.46 52.07 5.18
C SER A 8 12.22 51.27 5.61
N LEU A 9 11.07 51.92 5.74
CA LEU A 9 9.81 51.27 6.10
C LEU A 9 9.36 50.28 5.00
N TRP A 10 9.40 50.64 3.72
CA TRP A 10 9.00 49.71 2.64
C TRP A 10 9.85 48.44 2.60
N LEU A 11 11.18 48.57 2.74
CA LEU A 11 12.11 47.43 2.78
C LEU A 11 11.88 46.54 4.01
N LEU A 12 11.64 47.12 5.19
CA LEU A 12 11.37 46.38 6.42
C LEU A 12 9.99 45.70 6.42
N TRP A 13 8.94 46.35 5.90
CA TRP A 13 7.55 45.90 6.06
C TRP A 13 7.00 45.09 4.89
N LEU A 14 7.52 45.30 3.69
CA LEU A 14 7.13 44.53 2.51
C LEU A 14 8.30 43.68 2.01
N GLY A 15 9.51 44.24 1.96
CA GLY A 15 10.70 43.53 1.50
C GLY A 15 11.02 42.28 2.33
N LEU A 16 11.18 42.41 3.65
CA LEU A 16 11.56 41.29 4.51
C LEU A 16 10.50 40.19 4.59
N PRO A 17 9.19 40.48 4.75
CA PRO A 17 8.18 39.44 4.73
C PRO A 17 8.06 38.74 3.39
N LEU A 18 8.11 39.48 2.26
CA LEU A 18 8.09 38.87 0.93
C LEU A 18 9.31 37.98 0.70
N PHE A 19 10.50 38.43 1.13
CA PHE A 19 11.72 37.64 1.07
C PHE A 19 11.60 36.36 1.91
N ALA A 20 11.16 36.46 3.17
CA ALA A 20 11.00 35.32 4.06
C ALA A 20 10.00 34.31 3.49
N VAL A 21 8.83 34.78 3.02
CA VAL A 21 7.79 33.95 2.41
C VAL A 21 8.31 33.27 1.14
N ALA A 22 8.97 34.01 0.24
CA ALA A 22 9.48 33.45 -1.01
C ALA A 22 10.52 32.35 -0.77
N VAL A 23 11.50 32.60 0.09
CA VAL A 23 12.54 31.61 0.40
C VAL A 23 11.94 30.38 1.07
N TRP A 24 11.09 30.59 2.08
CA TRP A 24 10.46 29.51 2.81
C TRP A 24 9.57 28.65 1.91
N TRP A 25 8.76 29.27 1.05
CA TRP A 25 7.85 28.57 0.15
C TRP A 25 8.63 27.78 -0.90
N VAL A 26 9.66 28.38 -1.52
CA VAL A 26 10.53 27.68 -2.48
C VAL A 26 11.22 26.48 -1.83
N ALA A 27 11.76 26.65 -0.62
CA ALA A 27 12.41 25.56 0.11
C ALA A 27 11.43 24.40 0.39
N THR A 28 10.22 24.71 0.87
CA THR A 28 9.19 23.72 1.18
C THR A 28 8.73 22.96 -0.07
N VAL A 29 8.44 23.67 -1.16
CA VAL A 29 8.07 23.05 -2.45
C VAL A 29 9.19 22.16 -2.99
N ALA A 30 10.44 22.63 -2.94
CA ALA A 30 11.59 21.86 -3.40
C ALA A 30 11.76 20.55 -2.62
N ILE A 31 11.60 20.58 -1.28
CA ILE A 31 11.69 19.39 -0.44
C ILE A 31 10.56 18.40 -0.78
N ILE A 32 9.31 18.87 -0.86
CA ILE A 32 8.15 18.00 -1.16
C ILE A 32 8.31 17.37 -2.55
N PHE A 33 8.71 18.16 -3.55
CA PHE A 33 8.94 17.70 -4.91
C PHE A 33 10.05 16.65 -4.97
N ALA A 34 11.21 16.96 -4.40
CA ALA A 34 12.40 16.11 -4.46
C ALA A 34 12.20 14.80 -3.68
N CYS A 35 11.55 14.85 -2.52
CA CYS A 35 11.23 13.67 -1.72
C CYS A 35 10.05 12.86 -2.28
N GLY A 36 9.29 13.41 -3.23
CA GLY A 36 8.17 12.72 -3.87
C GLY A 36 8.58 11.58 -4.79
N ARG A 37 9.82 11.58 -5.33
CA ARG A 37 10.34 10.49 -6.18
C ARG A 37 11.21 9.53 -5.39
N GLN A 38 10.89 8.24 -5.44
CA GLN A 38 11.65 7.21 -4.74
C GLN A 38 13.11 7.13 -5.23
N SER A 39 13.35 7.25 -6.53
CA SER A 39 14.70 7.25 -7.12
C SER A 39 15.58 8.41 -6.65
N TRP A 40 14.97 9.52 -6.22
CA TRP A 40 15.71 10.73 -5.82
C TRP A 40 16.05 10.77 -4.33
N ARG A 41 15.57 9.83 -3.50
CA ARG A 41 15.79 9.87 -2.04
C ARG A 41 17.27 9.93 -1.65
N ARG A 42 18.10 9.08 -2.28
CA ARG A 42 19.55 9.03 -2.02
C ARG A 42 20.28 10.30 -2.46
N PRO A 43 20.16 10.76 -3.73
CA PRO A 43 20.85 11.98 -4.15
C PRO A 43 20.38 13.22 -3.39
N VAL A 44 19.07 13.33 -3.10
CA VAL A 44 18.53 14.47 -2.34
C VAL A 44 19.07 14.51 -0.92
N MET A 45 19.13 13.36 -0.23
CA MET A 45 19.72 13.30 1.11
C MET A 45 21.22 13.64 1.10
N ALA A 46 21.97 13.17 0.09
CA ALA A 46 23.39 13.48 -0.05
C ALA A 46 23.64 14.99 -0.28
N ILE A 47 22.88 15.59 -1.21
CA ILE A 47 22.96 17.03 -1.51
C ILE A 47 22.57 17.85 -0.27
N SER A 48 21.46 17.50 0.39
CA SER A 48 21.00 18.18 1.60
C SER A 48 22.04 18.11 2.72
N SER A 49 22.70 16.95 2.90
CA SER A 49 23.75 16.77 3.91
C SER A 49 25.00 17.59 3.61
N LEU A 50 25.43 17.63 2.34
CA LEU A 50 26.55 18.48 1.92
C LEU A 50 26.24 19.96 2.18
N LEU A 51 25.02 20.37 1.87
CA LEU A 51 24.55 21.74 2.08
C LEU A 51 24.48 22.10 3.58
N ALA A 52 24.05 21.17 4.43
CA ALA A 52 24.01 21.35 5.88
C ALA A 52 25.43 21.47 6.48
N ILE A 53 26.37 20.61 6.07
CA ILE A 53 27.77 20.69 6.50
C ILE A 53 28.39 22.03 6.08
N THR A 54 28.20 22.40 4.81
CA THR A 54 28.67 23.68 4.27
C THR A 54 28.09 24.84 5.09
N THR A 55 26.80 24.81 5.39
CA THR A 55 26.11 25.81 6.21
C THR A 55 26.74 25.96 7.59
N LEU A 56 26.99 24.85 8.29
CA LEU A 56 27.63 24.88 9.61
C LEU A 56 29.06 25.44 9.57
N LEU A 57 29.80 25.22 8.49
CA LEU A 57 31.16 25.76 8.31
C LEU A 57 31.17 27.28 8.06
N PHE A 58 30.18 27.82 7.35
CA PHE A 58 30.07 29.26 7.06
C PHE A 58 29.41 30.06 8.18
N MET A 59 28.60 29.42 9.03
CA MET A 59 27.80 30.07 10.07
C MET A 59 28.63 30.90 11.08
N PRO A 60 29.82 30.46 11.55
CA PRO A 60 30.65 31.27 12.45
C PRO A 60 31.04 32.63 11.86
N SER A 61 31.45 32.65 10.59
CA SER A 61 31.82 33.89 9.89
C SER A 61 30.64 34.86 9.78
N ILE A 62 29.44 34.35 9.49
CA ILE A 62 28.22 35.16 9.40
C ILE A 62 27.77 35.63 10.79
N SER A 63 27.99 34.85 11.85
CA SER A 63 27.62 35.21 13.22
C SER A 63 28.36 36.45 13.74
N HIS A 64 29.53 36.77 13.18
CA HIS A 64 30.28 37.98 13.52
C HIS A 64 29.85 39.22 12.73
N LEU A 65 29.01 39.07 11.69
CA LEU A 65 28.51 40.18 10.86
C LEU A 65 27.22 40.76 11.42
N ALA A 66 27.33 41.80 12.26
CA ALA A 66 26.19 42.58 12.77
C ALA A 66 25.72 43.65 11.77
N THR A 67 25.37 43.24 10.55
CA THR A 67 24.86 44.11 9.49
C THR A 67 23.54 43.56 8.93
N PRO A 68 22.68 44.38 8.29
CA PRO A 68 21.43 43.89 7.68
C PRO A 68 21.64 42.70 6.73
N LEU A 69 22.73 42.72 5.94
CA LEU A 69 23.12 41.59 5.09
C LEU A 69 23.51 40.36 5.91
N GLY A 70 24.26 40.55 6.99
CA GLY A 70 24.59 39.47 7.93
C GLY A 70 23.35 38.84 8.55
N ALA A 71 22.34 39.63 8.91
CA ALA A 71 21.04 39.12 9.39
C ALA A 71 20.33 38.27 8.33
N ALA A 72 20.24 38.76 7.08
CA ALA A 72 19.60 38.02 5.99
C ALA A 72 20.34 36.72 5.65
N LEU A 73 21.68 36.74 5.62
CA LEU A 73 22.49 35.53 5.42
C LEU A 73 22.34 34.55 6.59
N GLY A 74 22.31 35.05 7.83
CA GLY A 74 22.05 34.24 9.01
C GLY A 74 20.69 33.53 8.94
N PHE A 75 19.65 34.25 8.51
CA PHE A 75 18.32 33.68 8.28
C PHE A 75 18.34 32.56 7.23
N LEU A 76 18.99 32.78 6.09
CA LEU A 76 19.14 31.75 5.05
C LEU A 76 19.88 30.50 5.55
N LEU A 77 20.99 30.68 6.28
CA LEU A 77 21.73 29.57 6.86
C LEU A 77 20.90 28.81 7.90
N GLY A 78 20.10 29.52 8.72
CA GLY A 78 19.17 28.89 9.65
C GLY A 78 18.10 28.04 8.95
N LEU A 79 17.52 28.54 7.85
CA LEU A 79 16.55 27.81 7.03
C LEU A 79 17.16 26.56 6.40
N VAL A 80 18.36 26.68 5.84
CA VAL A 80 19.06 25.55 5.21
C VAL A 80 19.43 24.49 6.25
N ALA A 81 19.89 24.90 7.44
CA ALA A 81 20.15 23.99 8.55
C ALA A 81 18.87 23.24 8.97
N TRP A 82 17.73 23.92 9.07
CA TRP A 82 16.43 23.28 9.34
C TRP A 82 15.99 22.33 8.21
N GLY A 83 16.20 22.74 6.95
CA GLY A 83 15.81 21.98 5.77
C GLY A 83 16.40 20.57 5.69
N TRP A 84 17.56 20.34 6.31
CA TRP A 84 18.13 18.99 6.45
C TRP A 84 17.28 18.07 7.33
N PHE A 85 16.72 18.57 8.43
CA PHE A 85 15.86 17.80 9.32
C PHE A 85 14.55 17.41 8.62
N GLU A 86 13.93 18.34 7.92
CA GLU A 86 12.75 18.05 7.09
C GLU A 86 13.07 17.03 6.00
N THR A 87 14.17 17.21 5.26
CA THR A 87 14.58 16.30 4.19
C THR A 87 14.85 14.89 4.73
N SER A 88 15.61 14.77 5.82
CA SER A 88 15.95 13.49 6.45
C SER A 88 14.73 12.73 6.98
N TYR A 89 13.74 13.47 7.47
CA TYR A 89 12.47 12.94 7.92
C TYR A 89 11.62 12.46 6.72
N TYR A 90 11.34 13.33 5.75
CA TYR A 90 10.52 13.01 4.57
C TYR A 90 11.12 11.88 3.72
N THR A 91 12.43 11.75 3.66
CA THR A 91 13.10 10.63 2.95
C THR A 91 13.06 9.32 3.74
N GLY A 92 12.82 9.38 5.06
CA GLY A 92 12.73 8.23 5.95
C GLY A 92 14.06 7.78 6.56
N TYR A 93 15.14 8.56 6.44
CA TYR A 93 16.45 8.20 6.98
C TYR A 93 16.57 8.44 8.49
N VAL A 94 15.98 9.54 8.98
CA VAL A 94 16.02 9.91 10.41
C VAL A 94 14.59 10.13 10.90
N VAL A 95 13.98 9.05 11.40
CA VAL A 95 12.59 9.02 11.85
C VAL A 95 12.53 8.59 13.32
N GLY A 96 12.06 7.39 13.64
CA GLY A 96 12.03 6.89 15.01
C GLY A 96 12.01 5.37 15.06
N LEU A 97 11.62 4.84 16.20
CA LEU A 97 11.54 3.40 16.41
C LEU A 97 10.38 2.81 15.59
N ASP A 98 10.52 1.57 15.15
CA ASP A 98 9.41 0.85 14.55
C ASP A 98 8.39 0.51 15.65
N VAL A 99 7.24 1.18 15.62
CA VAL A 99 6.18 1.02 16.62
C VAL A 99 5.05 0.21 16.01
N PRO A 100 4.66 -0.92 16.61
CA PRO A 100 3.55 -1.72 16.11
C PRO A 100 2.21 -0.95 16.21
N PRO A 101 1.20 -1.33 15.41
CA PRO A 101 -0.11 -0.70 15.44
C PRO A 101 -0.69 -0.68 16.87
N CYS A 102 -1.29 0.44 17.26
CA CYS A 102 -1.78 0.55 18.63
C CYS A 102 -2.97 -0.41 18.85
N PRO A 103 -2.97 -1.20 19.94
CA PRO A 103 -4.07 -2.14 20.23
C PRO A 103 -5.40 -1.39 20.46
N PRO A 104 -6.57 -2.07 20.35
CA PRO A 104 -7.89 -1.43 20.34
C PRO A 104 -8.26 -0.61 21.61
N ASN A 105 -7.49 -0.73 22.69
CA ASN A 105 -7.64 0.06 23.92
C ASN A 105 -6.48 1.04 24.18
N CYS A 106 -5.74 1.41 23.12
CA CYS A 106 -4.65 2.37 23.19
C CYS A 106 -5.18 3.81 23.18
N GLY A 107 -5.46 4.35 24.37
CA GLY A 107 -5.85 5.74 24.59
C GLY A 107 -4.88 6.52 25.47
N GLY A 108 -5.05 7.84 25.49
CA GLY A 108 -4.36 8.75 26.43
C GLY A 108 -2.84 8.66 26.34
N TRP A 109 -2.18 8.50 27.51
CA TRP A 109 -0.72 8.54 27.63
C TRP A 109 0.00 7.44 26.85
N ARG A 110 -0.60 6.24 26.72
CA ARG A 110 0.02 5.14 25.96
C ARG A 110 0.09 5.49 24.47
N HIS A 111 -0.97 6.08 23.93
CA HIS A 111 -1.01 6.55 22.54
C HIS A 111 0.01 7.66 22.29
N PHE A 112 0.12 8.61 23.24
CA PHE A 112 1.13 9.66 23.19
C PHE A 112 2.56 9.11 23.22
N ALA A 113 2.86 8.19 24.13
CA ALA A 113 4.17 7.56 24.22
C ALA A 113 4.54 6.78 22.96
N HIS A 114 3.58 6.13 22.30
CA HIS A 114 3.80 5.48 21.01
C HIS A 114 4.11 6.49 19.91
N GLY A 115 3.39 7.61 19.85
CA GLY A 115 3.69 8.71 18.92
C GLY A 115 5.09 9.30 19.11
N VAL A 116 5.51 9.49 20.38
CA VAL A 116 6.87 9.96 20.69
C VAL A 116 7.93 8.94 20.23
N LYS A 117 7.72 7.65 20.50
CA LYS A 117 8.64 6.58 20.05
C LYS A 117 8.79 6.55 18.52
N ALA A 118 7.69 6.75 17.80
CA ALA A 118 7.68 6.77 16.33
C ALA A 118 8.52 7.91 15.73
N ASN A 119 8.80 8.97 16.50
CA ASN A 119 9.61 10.13 16.07
C ASN A 119 10.91 10.32 16.85
N LEU A 120 11.27 9.38 17.73
CA LEU A 120 12.30 9.61 18.75
C LEU A 120 13.66 10.03 18.17
N PHE A 121 14.14 9.36 17.11
CA PHE A 121 15.46 9.67 16.55
C PHE A 121 15.51 11.02 15.85
N HIS A 122 14.43 11.41 15.20
CA HIS A 122 14.25 12.71 14.61
C HIS A 122 14.32 13.81 15.67
N GLU A 123 13.58 13.66 16.77
CA GLU A 123 13.65 14.63 17.88
C GLU A 123 15.05 14.70 18.51
N LEU A 124 15.69 13.56 18.76
CA LEU A 124 17.07 13.52 19.27
C LEU A 124 18.06 14.19 18.32
N SER A 125 17.90 13.97 17.01
CA SER A 125 18.75 14.62 16.00
C SER A 125 18.60 16.14 16.01
N ILE A 126 17.40 16.67 16.26
CA ILE A 126 17.18 18.11 16.32
C ILE A 126 17.90 18.71 17.54
N PHE A 127 17.92 18.02 18.69
CA PHE A 127 18.70 18.47 19.85
C PHE A 127 20.20 18.53 19.56
N VAL A 128 20.74 17.55 18.85
CA VAL A 128 22.14 17.59 18.38
C VAL A 128 22.34 18.74 17.39
N GLY A 129 21.42 18.92 16.44
CA GLY A 129 21.41 20.03 15.50
C GLY A 129 21.41 21.39 16.17
N PHE A 130 20.57 21.57 17.19
CA PHE A 130 20.52 22.78 18.01
C PHE A 130 21.87 23.07 18.66
N ALA A 131 22.49 22.08 19.29
CA ALA A 131 23.81 22.25 19.92
C ALA A 131 24.89 22.66 18.89
N LEU A 132 24.85 22.07 17.69
CA LEU A 132 25.76 22.40 16.60
C LEU A 132 25.53 23.83 16.06
N VAL A 133 24.28 24.21 15.80
CA VAL A 133 23.93 25.56 15.33
C VAL A 133 24.26 26.62 16.38
N TRP A 134 24.01 26.34 17.66
CA TRP A 134 24.37 27.21 18.77
C TRP A 134 25.89 27.40 18.85
N ALA A 135 26.67 26.31 18.83
CA ALA A 135 28.12 26.37 18.83
C ALA A 135 28.69 27.09 17.58
N ALA A 136 28.03 26.94 16.43
CA ALA A 136 28.41 27.58 15.17
C ALA A 136 27.99 29.07 15.09
N THR A 137 27.29 29.60 16.11
CA THR A 137 26.84 31.01 16.15
C THR A 137 27.42 31.76 17.38
N PRO A 138 28.76 31.91 17.49
CA PRO A 138 29.39 32.56 18.66
C PRO A 138 29.29 34.09 18.68
N GLY A 139 29.08 34.74 17.52
CA GLY A 139 29.08 36.20 17.41
C GLY A 139 27.76 36.88 17.80
N PRO A 140 27.69 38.23 17.71
CA PRO A 140 26.50 39.00 18.07
C PRO A 140 25.30 38.74 17.16
N ASN A 141 25.51 38.25 15.93
CA ASN A 141 24.44 37.91 15.01
C ASN A 141 23.90 36.49 15.28
N GLN A 142 22.84 36.45 16.07
CA GLN A 142 22.15 35.22 16.47
C GLN A 142 20.99 34.81 15.55
N VAL A 143 20.82 35.45 14.38
CA VAL A 143 19.63 35.25 13.52
C VAL A 143 19.51 33.80 13.04
N ALA A 144 20.62 33.13 12.73
CA ALA A 144 20.60 31.72 12.34
C ALA A 144 20.03 30.81 13.43
N LEU A 145 20.49 31.00 14.68
CA LEU A 145 20.01 30.27 15.84
C LEU A 145 18.52 30.54 16.09
N TRP A 146 18.09 31.80 16.07
CA TRP A 146 16.68 32.15 16.28
C TRP A 146 15.78 31.58 15.18
N THR A 147 16.23 31.60 13.93
CA THR A 147 15.51 30.99 12.80
C THR A 147 15.31 29.49 13.04
N PHE A 148 16.36 28.79 13.45
CA PHE A 148 16.30 27.37 13.78
C PHE A 148 15.34 27.08 14.95
N VAL A 149 15.43 27.85 16.03
CA VAL A 149 14.59 27.70 17.23
C VAL A 149 13.11 27.97 16.92
N ILE A 150 12.81 29.01 16.13
CA ILE A 150 11.43 29.32 15.72
C ILE A 150 10.86 28.15 14.92
N HIS A 151 11.61 27.61 13.95
CA HIS A 151 11.18 26.44 13.20
C HIS A 151 10.92 25.22 14.09
N TRP A 152 11.83 24.92 15.01
CA TRP A 152 11.64 23.83 15.97
C TRP A 152 10.37 24.01 16.79
N TRP A 153 10.22 25.18 17.44
CA TRP A 153 9.06 25.51 18.26
C TRP A 153 7.75 25.37 17.49
N MET A 154 7.70 25.90 16.27
CA MET A 154 6.51 25.84 15.41
C MET A 154 6.21 24.43 14.93
N HIS A 155 7.22 23.64 14.60
CA HIS A 155 7.05 22.25 14.20
C HIS A 155 6.54 21.38 15.36
N GLN A 156 7.02 21.59 16.59
CA GLN A 156 6.51 20.91 17.78
C GLN A 156 5.05 21.29 18.07
N SER A 157 4.74 22.59 17.97
CA SER A 157 3.37 23.09 18.14
C SER A 157 2.41 22.47 17.11
N ALA A 158 2.81 22.38 15.84
CA ALA A 158 2.02 21.75 14.78
C ALA A 158 1.81 20.25 15.04
N LYS A 159 2.87 19.51 15.39
CA LYS A 159 2.79 18.08 15.76
C LYS A 159 1.80 17.82 16.89
N LEU A 160 1.85 18.62 17.96
CA LEU A 160 0.93 18.51 19.09
C LEU A 160 -0.51 18.86 18.70
N ASN A 161 -0.71 19.90 17.89
CA ASN A 161 -2.03 20.23 17.37
C ASN A 161 -2.62 19.10 16.53
N VAL A 162 -1.85 18.52 15.62
CA VAL A 162 -2.26 17.36 14.80
C VAL A 162 -2.56 16.12 15.66
N PHE A 163 -1.77 15.90 16.71
CA PHE A 163 -1.98 14.80 17.66
C PHE A 163 -3.28 14.96 18.46
N PHE A 164 -3.54 16.13 19.05
CA PHE A 164 -4.78 16.40 19.80
C PHE A 164 -6.01 16.58 18.91
N GLY A 165 -5.76 17.01 17.69
CA GLY A 165 -6.64 16.89 16.55
C GLY A 165 -7.02 18.21 15.90
N VAL A 166 -7.07 18.19 14.57
CA VAL A 166 -7.36 19.36 13.72
C VAL A 166 -8.19 18.95 12.52
N ARG A 167 -8.73 19.93 11.79
CA ARG A 167 -9.64 19.71 10.67
C ARG A 167 -8.90 19.20 9.45
N ASN A 168 -7.76 19.81 9.15
CA ASN A 168 -6.93 19.53 7.98
C ASN A 168 -5.64 18.83 8.43
N LEU A 169 -5.54 17.53 8.16
CA LEU A 169 -4.41 16.69 8.58
C LEU A 169 -3.26 16.63 7.57
N ASN A 170 -3.46 17.17 6.35
CA ASN A 170 -2.41 17.27 5.33
C ASN A 170 -1.74 15.92 4.99
N GLU A 171 -2.49 14.82 5.14
CA GLU A 171 -2.00 13.45 4.93
C GLU A 171 -1.50 13.20 3.49
N GLU A 172 -2.00 13.98 2.53
CA GLU A 172 -1.58 13.95 1.12
C GLU A 172 -0.10 14.31 0.90
N TYR A 173 0.48 15.14 1.78
CA TYR A 173 1.88 15.54 1.69
C TYR A 173 2.82 14.50 2.27
N LEU A 174 2.34 13.59 3.13
CA LEU A 174 3.16 12.52 3.68
C LEU A 174 3.51 11.47 2.62
N PRO A 175 4.79 11.13 2.45
CA PRO A 175 5.23 9.99 1.67
C PRO A 175 4.65 8.67 2.21
N GLU A 176 4.47 7.68 1.34
CA GLU A 176 3.83 6.39 1.68
C GLU A 176 4.51 5.69 2.87
N HIS A 177 5.84 5.70 2.96
CA HIS A 177 6.57 5.04 4.05
C HIS A 177 6.34 5.70 5.42
N LEU A 178 5.90 6.97 5.44
CA LEU A 178 5.51 7.69 6.65
C LEU A 178 4.01 7.69 6.89
N ARG A 179 3.18 7.12 6.00
CA ARG A 179 1.72 7.07 6.22
C ARG A 179 1.33 6.30 7.46
N ARG A 180 2.17 5.38 7.96
CA ARG A 180 1.95 4.74 9.26
C ARG A 180 1.80 5.75 10.41
N MET A 181 2.32 6.96 10.26
CA MET A 181 2.17 8.01 11.26
C MET A 181 0.77 8.57 11.38
N THR A 182 -0.07 8.44 10.35
CA THR A 182 -1.45 8.92 10.40
C THR A 182 -2.27 8.18 11.46
N GLN A 183 -1.82 7.00 11.92
CA GLN A 183 -2.42 6.29 13.05
C GLN A 183 -2.37 7.08 14.37
N PHE A 184 -1.51 8.10 14.46
CA PHE A 184 -1.38 8.98 15.64
C PHE A 184 -2.11 10.32 15.46
N PHE A 185 -2.73 10.55 14.31
CA PHE A 185 -3.39 11.81 13.98
C PHE A 185 -4.85 11.75 14.40
N SER A 186 -5.36 12.85 14.95
CA SER A 186 -6.76 12.95 15.37
C SER A 186 -7.50 13.96 14.49
N LYS A 187 -8.65 13.58 13.92
CA LYS A 187 -9.47 14.54 13.15
C LYS A 187 -10.52 15.18 14.06
N ARG A 188 -10.44 16.50 14.27
CA ARG A 188 -11.37 17.28 15.10
C ARG A 188 -11.53 18.69 14.53
N PRO A 189 -12.67 19.38 14.72
CA PRO A 189 -12.82 20.74 14.23
C PRO A 189 -11.80 21.71 14.86
N ILE A 190 -11.57 21.60 16.16
CA ILE A 190 -10.55 22.34 16.93
C ILE A 190 -10.20 21.54 18.19
N ASN A 191 -8.96 21.65 18.65
CA ASN A 191 -8.52 21.09 19.94
C ASN A 191 -8.30 22.20 20.97
N TRP A 192 -8.18 21.81 22.25
CA TRP A 192 -8.01 22.75 23.37
C TRP A 192 -6.64 23.44 23.37
N PHE A 193 -5.60 22.82 22.80
CA PHE A 193 -4.22 23.34 22.78
C PHE A 193 -4.04 24.46 21.74
N PHE A 194 -4.79 24.40 20.64
CA PHE A 194 -4.76 25.38 19.55
C PHE A 194 -4.83 26.85 20.00
N PRO A 195 -5.83 27.30 20.80
CA PRO A 195 -5.91 28.71 21.22
C PRO A 195 -4.68 29.13 22.04
N PHE A 196 -4.12 28.25 22.87
CA PHE A 196 -2.91 28.54 23.63
C PHE A 196 -1.69 28.66 22.70
N SER A 197 -1.50 27.70 21.78
CA SER A 197 -0.35 27.72 20.87
C SER A 197 -0.34 28.95 19.95
N VAL A 198 -1.50 29.34 19.42
CA VAL A 198 -1.61 30.52 18.56
C VAL A 198 -1.43 31.80 19.37
N THR A 199 -2.06 31.92 20.54
CA THR A 199 -1.96 33.13 21.38
C THR A 199 -0.52 33.41 21.81
N ILE A 200 0.21 32.38 22.26
CA ILE A 200 1.63 32.52 22.65
C ILE A 200 2.46 32.97 21.43
N SER A 201 2.26 32.34 20.28
CA SER A 201 2.98 32.67 19.05
C SER A 201 2.67 34.09 18.58
N THR A 202 1.42 34.54 18.67
CA THR A 202 1.01 35.92 18.37
C THR A 202 1.65 36.92 19.33
N ALA A 203 1.73 36.62 20.62
CA ALA A 203 2.40 37.48 21.59
C ALA A 203 3.90 37.61 21.29
N VAL A 204 4.57 36.51 20.93
CA VAL A 204 5.98 36.52 20.53
C VAL A 204 6.18 37.29 19.22
N ALA A 205 5.32 37.07 18.22
CA ALA A 205 5.37 37.83 16.95
C ALA A 205 5.22 39.33 17.20
N HIS A 206 4.25 39.72 18.04
CA HIS A 206 4.04 41.12 18.41
C HIS A 206 5.25 41.70 19.16
N TRP A 207 5.86 40.94 20.06
CA TRP A 207 7.07 41.37 20.76
C TRP A 207 8.26 41.57 19.81
N LEU A 208 8.48 40.64 18.88
CA LEU A 208 9.51 40.77 17.84
C LEU A 208 9.26 41.97 16.93
N PHE A 209 8.00 42.18 16.53
CA PHE A 209 7.57 43.35 15.77
C PHE A 209 7.88 44.65 16.52
N TYR A 210 7.51 44.72 17.80
CA TYR A 210 7.77 45.87 18.65
C TYR A 210 9.28 46.14 18.82
N ARG A 211 10.10 45.08 18.97
CA ARG A 211 11.56 45.22 19.00
C ARG A 211 12.15 45.67 17.67
N ALA A 212 11.59 45.23 16.54
CA ALA A 212 12.00 45.69 15.22
C ALA A 212 11.68 47.18 15.04
N MET A 213 10.50 47.65 15.50
CA MET A 213 10.10 49.06 15.41
C MET A 213 10.95 50.00 16.25
N GLN A 214 11.36 49.55 17.43
CA GLN A 214 12.18 50.36 18.35
C GLN A 214 13.69 50.19 18.15
N ALA A 215 14.11 49.43 17.13
CA ALA A 215 15.52 49.20 16.88
C ALA A 215 16.23 50.52 16.58
N SER A 216 17.31 50.80 17.30
CA SER A 216 18.18 51.96 17.08
C SER A 216 19.11 51.81 15.87
N ASP A 217 19.28 50.58 15.38
CA ASP A 217 20.16 50.22 14.28
C ASP A 217 19.47 49.30 13.26
N ALA A 218 19.92 49.39 12.00
CA ALA A 218 19.33 48.66 10.89
C ALA A 218 19.50 47.13 11.00
N PHE A 219 20.56 46.65 11.66
CA PHE A 219 20.77 45.22 11.86
C PHE A 219 19.71 44.64 12.80
N THR A 220 19.50 45.26 13.98
CA THR A 220 18.49 44.84 14.96
C THR A 220 17.08 44.92 14.37
N ALA A 221 16.79 45.96 13.57
CA ALA A 221 15.51 46.08 12.86
C ALA A 221 15.29 44.89 11.90
N THR A 222 16.32 44.56 11.11
CA THR A 222 16.26 43.47 10.11
C THR A 222 16.17 42.10 10.77
N ALA A 223 16.97 41.84 11.80
CA ALA A 223 17.01 40.58 12.54
C ALA A 223 15.64 40.25 13.17
N ASN A 224 15.06 41.20 13.91
CA ASN A 224 13.74 41.02 14.53
C ASN A 224 12.62 41.01 13.48
N GLY A 225 12.76 41.77 12.40
CA GLY A 225 11.81 41.78 11.28
C GLY A 225 11.70 40.42 10.57
N LEU A 226 12.84 39.79 10.27
CA LEU A 226 12.88 38.44 9.68
C LEU A 226 12.30 37.38 10.62
N ALA A 227 12.66 37.42 11.91
CA ALA A 227 12.10 36.52 12.92
C ALA A 227 10.58 36.72 13.09
N CYS A 228 10.11 37.96 13.08
CA CYS A 228 8.68 38.30 13.11
C CYS A 228 7.95 37.76 11.87
N ALA A 229 8.51 37.95 10.67
CA ALA A 229 7.93 37.45 9.43
C ALA A 229 7.79 35.92 9.45
N LEU A 230 8.82 35.21 9.93
CA LEU A 230 8.78 33.76 10.07
C LEU A 230 7.74 33.30 11.09
N MET A 231 7.64 33.98 12.24
CA MET A 231 6.60 33.69 13.24
C MET A 231 5.19 33.94 12.70
N ALA A 232 4.99 35.03 11.96
CA ALA A 232 3.71 35.35 11.34
C ALA A 232 3.28 34.28 10.31
N LEU A 233 4.23 33.80 9.51
CA LEU A 233 4.02 32.70 8.57
C LEU A 233 3.61 31.42 9.30
N ALA A 234 4.29 31.08 10.38
CA ALA A 234 3.96 29.89 11.15
C ALA A 234 2.61 29.99 11.86
N ILE A 235 2.21 31.18 12.34
CA ILE A 235 0.84 31.43 12.82
C ILE A 235 -0.18 31.17 11.71
N LEU A 236 0.08 31.65 10.49
CA LEU A 236 -0.80 31.42 9.34
C LEU A 236 -0.95 29.91 9.04
N GLU A 237 0.14 29.15 9.08
CA GLU A 237 0.10 27.69 8.91
C GLU A 237 -0.76 26.99 9.98
N HIS A 238 -0.70 27.45 11.22
CA HIS A 238 -1.54 26.91 12.28
C HIS A 238 -3.01 27.18 12.00
N TRP A 239 -3.36 28.40 11.57
CA TRP A 239 -4.73 28.70 11.16
C TRP A 239 -5.20 27.82 10.00
N TRP A 240 -4.32 27.47 9.06
CA TRP A 240 -4.60 26.51 7.99
C TRP A 240 -4.84 25.07 8.45
N LEU A 241 -4.49 24.69 9.70
CA LEU A 241 -4.90 23.39 10.26
C LEU A 241 -6.42 23.34 10.55
N ILE A 242 -7.07 24.49 10.72
CA ILE A 242 -8.48 24.60 11.15
C ILE A 242 -9.36 25.24 10.07
N LEU A 243 -8.88 26.27 9.39
CA LEU A 243 -9.63 26.98 8.36
C LEU A 243 -9.66 26.18 7.05
N PRO A 244 -10.70 26.33 6.21
CA PRO A 244 -10.70 25.74 4.88
C PRO A 244 -9.46 26.18 4.10
N GLN A 245 -8.65 25.24 3.62
CA GLN A 245 -7.45 25.59 2.87
C GLN A 245 -7.79 26.06 1.46
N PRO A 246 -7.12 27.10 0.94
CA PRO A 246 -7.17 27.41 -0.49
C PRO A 246 -6.56 26.25 -1.28
N VAL A 247 -7.30 25.75 -2.27
CA VAL A 247 -6.89 24.60 -3.07
C VAL A 247 -5.62 24.94 -3.86
N GLY A 248 -4.58 24.13 -3.72
CA GLY A 248 -3.45 24.11 -4.65
C GLY A 248 -2.22 24.98 -4.32
N VAL A 249 -2.11 25.59 -3.15
CA VAL A 249 -0.91 26.38 -2.75
C VAL A 249 0.38 25.54 -2.79
N TRP A 250 0.25 24.23 -2.53
CA TRP A 250 1.34 23.26 -2.50
C TRP A 250 1.30 22.25 -3.64
N ALA A 251 0.37 22.40 -4.59
CA ALA A 251 0.15 21.42 -5.67
C ALA A 251 1.41 21.21 -6.52
N TRP A 252 2.27 22.23 -6.63
CA TRP A 252 3.52 22.14 -7.38
C TRP A 252 4.51 21.16 -6.76
N GLY A 253 4.55 21.07 -5.43
CA GLY A 253 5.35 20.08 -4.72
C GLY A 253 4.88 18.64 -4.99
N LEU A 254 3.59 18.45 -5.24
CA LEU A 254 2.99 17.14 -5.52
C LEU A 254 3.10 16.72 -6.99
N LEU A 255 3.60 17.59 -7.90
CA LEU A 255 3.74 17.26 -9.32
C LEU A 255 4.64 16.05 -9.56
N SER A 256 5.63 15.82 -8.70
CA SER A 256 6.52 14.65 -8.79
C SER A 256 5.84 13.34 -8.44
N ARG A 257 4.63 13.38 -7.86
CA ARG A 257 3.83 12.24 -7.41
C ARG A 257 2.63 11.94 -8.31
N LYS A 258 2.46 12.67 -9.42
CA LYS A 258 1.37 12.36 -10.38
C LYS A 258 1.53 10.91 -10.88
N PRO A 259 0.43 10.13 -10.92
CA PRO A 259 0.47 8.83 -11.58
C PRO A 259 0.94 9.01 -13.03
N PRO A 260 1.67 8.03 -13.60
CA PRO A 260 2.13 8.11 -14.98
C PRO A 260 0.96 8.42 -15.93
N GLU A 261 1.19 9.32 -16.88
CA GLU A 261 0.20 9.75 -17.89
C GLU A 261 -0.27 8.58 -18.77
N VAL A 262 0.57 7.55 -18.92
CA VAL A 262 0.27 6.32 -19.63
C VAL A 262 -0.20 5.27 -18.64
N LYS A 263 -1.46 4.86 -18.76
CA LYS A 263 -2.01 3.76 -17.97
C LYS A 263 -1.46 2.43 -18.49
N PRO A 264 -0.94 1.54 -17.63
CA PRO A 264 -0.37 0.28 -18.07
C PRO A 264 -1.39 -0.64 -18.72
N THR A 265 -0.97 -1.35 -19.76
CA THR A 265 -1.73 -2.49 -20.30
C THR A 265 -1.71 -3.65 -19.31
N VAL A 266 -2.83 -4.36 -19.14
CA VAL A 266 -2.92 -5.51 -18.23
C VAL A 266 -3.19 -6.78 -19.01
N ASP A 267 -2.32 -7.77 -18.86
CA ASP A 267 -2.43 -9.08 -19.48
C ASP A 267 -2.69 -10.14 -18.40
N VAL A 268 -3.90 -10.71 -18.40
CA VAL A 268 -4.28 -11.78 -17.49
C VAL A 268 -4.08 -13.13 -18.18
N ILE A 269 -3.10 -13.91 -17.72
CA ILE A 269 -2.80 -15.25 -18.25
C ILE A 269 -3.64 -16.28 -17.51
N GLY A 270 -4.80 -16.63 -18.07
CA GLY A 270 -5.74 -17.60 -17.53
C GLY A 270 -5.61 -18.99 -18.16
N GLY A 271 -6.20 -20.00 -17.53
CA GLY A 271 -6.27 -21.36 -18.08
C GLY A 271 -6.51 -22.42 -17.00
N PHE A 272 -7.09 -23.55 -17.40
CA PHE A 272 -7.37 -24.67 -16.49
C PHE A 272 -6.08 -25.27 -15.88
N LEU A 273 -6.21 -26.05 -14.81
CA LEU A 273 -5.06 -26.65 -14.12
C LEU A 273 -4.33 -27.61 -15.05
N GLY A 274 -3.00 -27.54 -15.07
CA GLY A 274 -2.16 -28.37 -15.92
C GLY A 274 -2.04 -27.90 -17.39
N SER A 275 -2.66 -26.78 -17.78
CA SER A 275 -2.57 -26.26 -19.16
C SER A 275 -1.19 -25.74 -19.57
N GLY A 276 -0.29 -25.51 -18.61
CA GLY A 276 1.08 -25.06 -18.85
C GLY A 276 1.32 -23.55 -18.70
N LYS A 277 0.46 -22.83 -17.97
CA LYS A 277 0.61 -21.39 -17.65
C LYS A 277 1.99 -21.04 -17.08
N THR A 278 2.42 -21.75 -16.05
CA THR A 278 3.73 -21.54 -15.41
C THR A 278 4.88 -21.76 -16.39
N THR A 279 4.79 -22.81 -17.23
CA THR A 279 5.78 -23.08 -18.27
C THR A 279 5.79 -21.97 -19.33
N LEU A 280 4.63 -21.43 -19.71
CA LEU A 280 4.53 -20.28 -20.62
C LEU A 280 5.20 -19.04 -20.00
N LEU A 281 4.89 -18.71 -18.74
CA LEU A 281 5.48 -17.58 -18.03
C LEU A 281 7.01 -17.65 -17.97
N ARG A 282 7.58 -18.83 -17.70
CA ARG A 282 9.04 -19.05 -17.73
C ARG A 282 9.67 -18.68 -19.07
N HIS A 283 8.98 -18.93 -20.18
CA HIS A 283 9.48 -18.58 -21.51
C HIS A 283 9.26 -17.11 -21.86
N LEU A 284 8.22 -16.48 -21.30
CA LEU A 284 7.90 -15.07 -21.55
C LEU A 284 8.76 -14.11 -20.74
N ILE A 285 9.03 -14.40 -19.46
CA ILE A 285 9.76 -13.51 -18.54
C ILE A 285 11.08 -12.96 -19.12
N PRO A 286 11.96 -13.79 -19.76
CA PRO A 286 13.20 -13.30 -20.36
C PRO A 286 13.01 -12.37 -21.56
N GLN A 287 11.81 -12.35 -22.15
CA GLN A 287 11.47 -11.52 -23.32
C GLN A 287 10.78 -10.20 -22.92
N LEU A 288 10.42 -10.02 -21.64
CA LEU A 288 9.69 -8.85 -21.15
C LEU A 288 10.59 -7.61 -21.04
N ASP A 289 10.01 -6.45 -21.32
CA ASP A 289 10.68 -5.16 -21.10
C ASP A 289 10.86 -4.89 -19.60
N PRO A 290 11.96 -4.23 -19.17
CA PRO A 290 12.17 -3.79 -17.79
C PRO A 290 11.01 -3.02 -17.14
N LYS A 291 10.17 -2.35 -17.93
CA LYS A 291 8.95 -1.64 -17.46
C LYS A 291 7.72 -2.55 -17.33
N THR A 292 7.90 -3.87 -17.33
CA THR A 292 6.82 -4.83 -17.07
C THR A 292 6.83 -5.28 -15.62
N ILE A 293 5.66 -5.31 -14.99
CA ILE A 293 5.47 -5.94 -13.68
C ILE A 293 4.81 -7.29 -13.86
N VAL A 294 5.32 -8.32 -13.18
CA VAL A 294 4.74 -9.66 -13.19
C VAL A 294 4.20 -10.00 -11.80
N LEU A 295 2.90 -10.28 -11.74
CA LEU A 295 2.17 -10.70 -10.54
C LEU A 295 1.86 -12.19 -10.63
N VAL A 296 2.58 -12.99 -9.83
CA VAL A 296 2.45 -14.44 -9.77
C VAL A 296 2.03 -14.90 -8.38
N ASN A 297 1.33 -16.03 -8.34
CA ASN A 297 0.78 -16.59 -7.11
C ASN A 297 1.83 -17.33 -6.26
N GLU A 298 2.75 -18.08 -6.86
CA GLU A 298 3.80 -18.82 -6.14
C GLU A 298 5.13 -18.72 -6.89
N PHE A 299 6.14 -18.17 -6.21
CA PHE A 299 7.47 -17.94 -6.77
C PHE A 299 8.26 -19.23 -7.04
N ALA A 300 8.09 -20.25 -6.19
CA ALA A 300 8.83 -21.51 -6.24
C ALA A 300 8.53 -22.33 -7.52
N ASP A 301 7.28 -22.34 -7.97
CA ASP A 301 6.85 -23.12 -9.13
C ASP A 301 7.29 -22.50 -10.46
N VAL A 302 7.77 -21.26 -10.52
CA VAL A 302 8.34 -20.68 -11.75
C VAL A 302 9.82 -21.07 -11.91
N GLY A 303 10.44 -21.76 -10.95
CA GLY A 303 11.84 -22.20 -11.06
C GLY A 303 12.83 -21.04 -11.07
N LEU A 304 12.46 -19.91 -10.47
CA LEU A 304 13.30 -18.73 -10.28
C LEU A 304 14.19 -18.90 -9.04
N ASP A 305 14.88 -20.04 -8.93
CA ASP A 305 15.87 -20.24 -7.86
C ASP A 305 17.21 -19.62 -8.27
N GLY A 306 17.61 -18.57 -7.56
CA GLY A 306 19.01 -18.14 -7.55
C GLY A 306 19.31 -16.72 -8.02
N ALA A 307 18.43 -15.74 -7.84
CA ALA A 307 18.86 -14.37 -7.64
C ALA A 307 17.73 -13.56 -7.02
N ARG A 308 18.02 -12.99 -5.86
CA ARG A 308 17.54 -11.66 -5.49
C ARG A 308 17.47 -10.76 -6.77
N LEU A 309 16.30 -10.67 -7.43
CA LEU A 309 15.90 -9.45 -8.14
C LEU A 309 15.55 -8.46 -7.03
N ARG A 310 16.63 -8.03 -6.37
CA ARG A 310 16.67 -7.08 -5.26
C ARG A 310 15.81 -5.88 -5.65
N GLU A 311 15.27 -5.24 -4.64
CA GLU A 311 14.88 -3.83 -4.58
C GLU A 311 16.04 -2.85 -4.96
N SER A 312 16.84 -3.16 -5.99
CA SER A 312 18.09 -2.47 -6.31
C SER A 312 18.23 -2.22 -7.81
N GLY A 313 18.02 -0.96 -8.19
CA GLY A 313 18.73 -0.31 -9.30
C GLY A 313 18.04 -0.34 -10.67
N ASP A 314 18.15 0.78 -11.38
CA ASP A 314 17.66 1.02 -12.75
C ASP A 314 17.73 -0.21 -13.67
N GLY A 315 16.58 -0.59 -14.24
CA GLY A 315 16.51 -1.48 -15.40
C GLY A 315 16.23 -2.97 -15.15
N ALA A 316 15.93 -3.41 -13.92
CA ALA A 316 15.57 -4.80 -13.64
C ALA A 316 14.03 -5.03 -13.59
N LEU A 317 13.57 -6.12 -14.20
CA LEU A 317 12.17 -6.58 -14.17
C LEU A 317 11.69 -6.75 -12.72
N THR A 318 10.57 -6.12 -12.36
CA THR A 318 9.99 -6.21 -11.01
C THR A 318 8.96 -7.34 -10.96
N VAL A 319 9.32 -8.44 -10.29
CA VAL A 319 8.41 -9.55 -10.01
C VAL A 319 7.93 -9.41 -8.56
N VAL A 320 6.62 -9.28 -8.37
CA VAL A 320 6.04 -9.10 -7.05
C VAL A 320 5.19 -10.31 -6.71
N GLU A 321 5.60 -11.02 -5.66
CA GLU A 321 4.79 -12.06 -5.05
C GLU A 321 3.64 -11.42 -4.27
N MET A 322 2.44 -11.96 -4.42
CA MET A 322 1.28 -11.49 -3.68
C MET A 322 1.36 -11.98 -2.23
N ALA A 323 1.71 -11.09 -1.29
CA ALA A 323 1.77 -11.42 0.13
C ALA A 323 0.37 -11.80 0.66
N GLY A 324 0.20 -13.05 1.12
CA GLY A 324 -0.99 -13.52 1.83
C GLY A 324 -1.66 -14.81 1.32
N GLY A 325 -1.15 -15.42 0.24
CA GLY A 325 -1.76 -16.60 -0.38
C GLY A 325 -2.98 -16.25 -1.23
N CYS A 326 -3.13 -16.97 -2.36
CA CYS A 326 -4.19 -16.93 -3.38
C CYS A 326 -5.04 -15.64 -3.49
N LEU A 327 -5.15 -15.10 -4.72
CA LEU A 327 -6.07 -14.00 -5.06
C LEU A 327 -7.54 -14.25 -4.59
N CYS A 328 -7.90 -15.52 -4.35
CA CYS A 328 -9.20 -15.93 -3.83
C CYS A 328 -9.33 -15.96 -2.29
N CYS A 329 -8.24 -15.83 -1.51
CA CYS A 329 -8.27 -15.93 -0.05
C CYS A 329 -8.27 -14.57 0.68
N THR A 330 -7.80 -13.51 0.02
CA THR A 330 -7.78 -12.15 0.60
C THR A 330 -8.60 -11.21 -0.29
N LEU A 331 -9.93 -11.34 -0.21
CA LEU A 331 -10.97 -10.49 -0.79
C LEU A 331 -10.48 -9.10 -1.23
N SER A 332 -10.57 -8.85 -2.54
CA SER A 332 -10.92 -7.62 -3.30
C SER A 332 -10.52 -6.22 -2.80
N ARG A 333 -10.43 -5.96 -1.50
CA ARG A 333 -10.09 -4.67 -0.88
C ARG A 333 -8.62 -4.26 -1.04
N ASN A 334 -7.70 -5.21 -1.30
CA ASN A 334 -6.27 -4.89 -1.39
C ASN A 334 -5.72 -4.83 -2.82
N VAL A 335 -6.42 -5.35 -3.83
CA VAL A 335 -5.90 -5.36 -5.22
C VAL A 335 -5.75 -3.93 -5.76
N ALA A 336 -6.75 -3.07 -5.56
CA ALA A 336 -6.70 -1.66 -5.97
C ALA A 336 -5.54 -0.91 -5.31
N ALA A 337 -5.36 -1.09 -4.00
CA ALA A 337 -4.28 -0.45 -3.25
C ALA A 337 -2.90 -0.94 -3.70
N THR A 338 -2.75 -2.25 -3.93
CA THR A 338 -1.51 -2.85 -4.44
C THR A 338 -1.21 -2.37 -5.85
N LEU A 339 -2.17 -2.39 -6.77
CA LEU A 339 -1.99 -1.88 -8.14
C LEU A 339 -1.67 -0.38 -8.13
N SER A 340 -2.38 0.43 -7.35
CA SER A 340 -2.10 1.86 -7.20
C SER A 340 -0.68 2.12 -6.71
N ARG A 341 -0.21 1.34 -5.73
CA ARG A 341 1.16 1.41 -5.23
C ARG A 341 2.16 1.03 -6.32
N LEU A 342 1.98 -0.12 -6.97
CA LEU A 342 2.90 -0.61 -8.00
C LEU A 342 3.01 0.33 -9.20
N ILE A 343 1.88 0.86 -9.66
CA ILE A 343 1.82 1.79 -10.79
C ILE A 343 2.54 3.09 -10.46
N ARG A 344 2.35 3.60 -9.25
CA ARG A 344 3.02 4.82 -8.78
C ARG A 344 4.51 4.62 -8.55
N ASP A 345 4.90 3.52 -7.93
CA ASP A 345 6.28 3.29 -7.49
C ASP A 345 7.19 2.90 -8.67
N HIS A 346 6.65 2.19 -9.67
CA HIS A 346 7.44 1.64 -10.80
C HIS A 346 7.09 2.21 -12.18
N ALA A 347 5.99 2.95 -12.32
CA ALA A 347 5.49 3.49 -13.59
C ALA A 347 5.56 2.47 -14.77
N PRO A 348 4.96 1.28 -14.63
CA PRO A 348 5.05 0.23 -15.64
C PRO A 348 4.25 0.60 -16.89
N GLU A 349 4.68 0.06 -18.03
CA GLU A 349 3.92 0.12 -19.28
C GLU A 349 2.99 -1.11 -19.44
N ARG A 350 3.33 -2.21 -18.76
CA ARG A 350 2.58 -3.47 -18.79
C ARG A 350 2.56 -4.17 -17.43
N ILE A 351 1.44 -4.79 -17.10
CA ILE A 351 1.26 -5.64 -15.92
C ILE A 351 0.77 -7.02 -16.38
N LEU A 352 1.50 -8.07 -16.01
CA LEU A 352 1.16 -9.46 -16.28
C LEU A 352 0.58 -10.09 -15.00
N ILE A 353 -0.58 -10.73 -15.07
CA ILE A 353 -1.25 -11.31 -13.89
C ILE A 353 -1.58 -12.79 -14.13
N GLU A 354 -1.15 -13.66 -13.24
CA GLU A 354 -1.58 -15.07 -13.18
C GLU A 354 -2.62 -15.28 -12.05
N PRO A 355 -3.91 -15.55 -12.36
CA PRO A 355 -4.91 -15.88 -11.36
C PRO A 355 -4.79 -17.32 -10.86
N SER A 356 -5.12 -17.54 -9.58
CA SER A 356 -5.07 -18.85 -8.93
C SER A 356 -6.30 -19.73 -9.23
N GLY A 357 -6.25 -20.49 -10.32
CA GLY A 357 -7.24 -21.54 -10.66
C GLY A 357 -8.49 -21.07 -11.41
N ALA A 358 -9.33 -22.04 -11.81
CA ALA A 358 -10.48 -21.86 -12.71
C ALA A 358 -11.49 -20.78 -12.30
N ALA A 359 -11.83 -20.71 -11.01
CA ALA A 359 -12.82 -19.78 -10.47
C ALA A 359 -12.30 -18.33 -10.31
N ALA A 360 -10.98 -18.12 -10.31
CA ALA A 360 -10.37 -16.83 -9.97
C ALA A 360 -10.37 -15.80 -11.11
N LEU A 361 -10.62 -16.21 -12.36
CA LEU A 361 -10.59 -15.28 -13.50
C LEU A 361 -11.76 -14.28 -13.44
N GLY A 362 -12.97 -14.76 -13.15
CA GLY A 362 -14.15 -13.90 -13.06
C GLY A 362 -14.03 -12.85 -11.97
N ASP A 363 -13.60 -13.27 -10.77
CA ASP A 363 -13.41 -12.38 -9.62
C ASP A 363 -12.31 -11.33 -9.87
N LEU A 364 -11.20 -11.76 -10.48
CA LEU A 364 -10.11 -10.86 -10.85
C LEU A 364 -10.60 -9.82 -11.84
N LEU A 365 -11.23 -10.25 -12.95
CA LEU A 365 -11.74 -9.34 -13.95
C LEU A 365 -12.80 -8.39 -13.37
N GLY A 366 -13.72 -8.90 -12.54
CA GLY A 366 -14.69 -8.07 -11.83
C GLY A 366 -14.01 -7.00 -10.96
N THR A 367 -12.96 -7.36 -10.23
CA THR A 367 -12.18 -6.43 -9.40
C THR A 367 -11.42 -5.39 -10.24
N LEU A 368 -10.84 -5.79 -11.37
CA LEU A 368 -10.11 -4.89 -12.26
C LEU A 368 -11.03 -3.87 -12.96
N HIS A 369 -12.31 -4.23 -13.18
CA HIS A 369 -13.32 -3.37 -13.77
C HIS A 369 -14.05 -2.46 -12.76
N GLN A 370 -13.83 -2.64 -11.45
CA GLN A 370 -14.42 -1.76 -10.43
C GLN A 370 -13.88 -0.31 -10.51
N PRO A 371 -14.70 0.70 -10.16
CA PRO A 371 -14.24 2.06 -9.94
C PRO A 371 -13.06 2.09 -8.96
N GLY A 372 -12.00 2.83 -9.28
CA GLY A 372 -10.73 2.82 -8.54
C GLY A 372 -9.63 1.97 -9.17
N CYS A 373 -9.91 0.73 -9.62
CA CYS A 373 -8.95 -0.05 -10.40
C CYS A 373 -8.94 0.39 -11.86
N ARG A 374 -10.13 0.45 -12.48
CA ARG A 374 -10.29 0.74 -13.91
C ARG A 374 -9.69 2.09 -14.32
N GLU A 375 -9.70 3.06 -13.41
CA GLU A 375 -9.14 4.40 -13.61
C GLU A 375 -7.61 4.41 -13.69
N LEU A 376 -6.95 3.46 -13.05
CA LEU A 376 -5.50 3.33 -12.99
C LEU A 376 -4.94 2.53 -14.18
N LEU A 377 -5.77 1.75 -14.86
CA LEU A 377 -5.36 0.75 -15.84
C LEU A 377 -5.73 1.14 -17.27
N GLY A 378 -4.89 0.74 -18.21
CA GLY A 378 -5.16 0.79 -19.64
C GLY A 378 -6.03 -0.41 -20.07
N PRO A 379 -5.89 -0.85 -21.33
CA PRO A 379 -6.57 -2.04 -21.83
C PRO A 379 -6.29 -3.29 -20.97
N ILE A 380 -7.34 -4.06 -20.67
CA ILE A 380 -7.24 -5.35 -19.96
C ILE A 380 -7.49 -6.45 -20.97
N ARG A 381 -6.53 -7.36 -21.13
CA ARG A 381 -6.57 -8.47 -22.09
C ARG A 381 -6.47 -9.79 -21.35
N VAL A 382 -7.25 -10.77 -21.78
CA VAL A 382 -7.18 -12.14 -21.27
C VAL A 382 -6.48 -13.02 -22.30
N VAL A 383 -5.47 -13.75 -21.85
CA VAL A 383 -4.76 -14.77 -22.62
C VAL A 383 -5.13 -16.13 -22.02
N ALA A 384 -5.91 -16.94 -22.75
CA ALA A 384 -6.30 -18.27 -22.31
C ALA A 384 -5.28 -19.31 -22.77
N VAL A 385 -4.71 -20.05 -21.82
CA VAL A 385 -3.82 -21.20 -22.08
C VAL A 385 -4.63 -22.48 -21.90
N VAL A 386 -4.81 -23.23 -22.99
CA VAL A 386 -5.60 -24.46 -23.00
C VAL A 386 -4.73 -25.66 -23.36
N ASP A 387 -4.91 -26.78 -22.66
CA ASP A 387 -4.36 -28.07 -23.09
C ASP A 387 -5.35 -28.70 -24.06
N GLY A 388 -4.99 -28.78 -25.34
CA GLY A 388 -5.90 -29.24 -26.38
C GLY A 388 -6.35 -30.69 -26.18
N LYS A 389 -5.47 -31.58 -25.70
CA LYS A 389 -5.85 -32.98 -25.46
C LYS A 389 -6.82 -33.07 -24.28
N GLN A 390 -6.54 -32.33 -23.21
CA GLN A 390 -7.43 -32.26 -22.05
C GLN A 390 -8.82 -31.75 -22.43
N TRP A 391 -8.92 -30.72 -23.27
CA TRP A 391 -10.22 -30.20 -23.67
C TRP A 391 -11.04 -31.22 -24.48
N LEU A 392 -10.40 -32.00 -25.34
CA LEU A 392 -11.10 -33.02 -26.13
C LEU A 392 -11.57 -34.22 -25.30
N THR A 393 -10.80 -34.63 -24.29
CA THR A 393 -11.03 -35.90 -23.58
C THR A 393 -11.65 -35.76 -22.19
N ALA A 394 -11.61 -34.57 -21.59
CA ALA A 394 -12.13 -34.38 -20.23
C ALA A 394 -13.66 -34.42 -20.17
N ASP A 395 -14.19 -34.56 -18.95
CA ASP A 395 -15.63 -34.49 -18.71
C ASP A 395 -16.21 -33.11 -19.05
N ARG A 396 -17.54 -33.04 -19.09
CA ARG A 396 -18.29 -31.85 -19.48
C ARG A 396 -18.04 -30.64 -18.55
N ALA A 397 -17.72 -30.88 -17.27
CA ALA A 397 -17.47 -29.80 -16.31
C ALA A 397 -16.12 -29.14 -16.56
N VAL A 398 -15.08 -29.94 -16.83
CA VAL A 398 -13.75 -29.43 -17.21
C VAL A 398 -13.81 -28.74 -18.58
N GLN A 399 -14.53 -29.31 -19.55
CA GLN A 399 -14.75 -28.67 -20.85
C GLN A 399 -15.40 -27.30 -20.69
N ALA A 400 -16.48 -27.20 -19.91
CA ALA A 400 -17.15 -25.92 -19.64
C ALA A 400 -16.24 -24.90 -18.94
N ALA A 401 -15.34 -25.35 -18.07
CA ALA A 401 -14.36 -24.47 -17.43
C ALA A 401 -13.30 -23.97 -18.42
N ILE A 402 -12.85 -24.79 -19.38
CA ILE A 402 -11.94 -24.38 -20.45
C ILE A 402 -12.64 -23.41 -21.41
N GLU A 403 -13.88 -23.69 -21.79
CA GLU A 403 -14.70 -22.84 -22.64
C GLU A 403 -14.91 -21.44 -22.04
N ALA A 404 -15.07 -21.35 -20.71
CA ALA A 404 -15.14 -20.08 -20.00
C ALA A 404 -13.87 -19.22 -20.19
N TYR A 405 -12.68 -19.83 -20.14
CA TYR A 405 -11.43 -19.12 -20.44
C TYR A 405 -11.37 -18.67 -21.89
N VAL A 406 -11.73 -19.54 -22.82
CA VAL A 406 -11.71 -19.27 -24.28
C VAL A 406 -12.69 -18.14 -24.63
N ALA A 407 -13.89 -18.15 -24.05
CA ALA A 407 -14.91 -17.12 -24.27
C ALA A 407 -14.48 -15.73 -23.79
N ALA A 408 -13.64 -15.66 -22.75
CA ALA A 408 -13.13 -14.41 -22.20
C ALA A 408 -11.86 -13.90 -22.90
N ALA A 409 -11.22 -14.72 -23.73
CA ALA A 409 -9.87 -14.46 -24.21
C ALA A 409 -9.80 -13.60 -25.48
N ALA A 410 -8.86 -12.65 -25.48
CA ALA A 410 -8.36 -12.00 -26.69
C ALA A 410 -7.55 -12.99 -27.54
N THR A 411 -6.76 -13.80 -26.83
CA THR A 411 -5.80 -14.73 -27.43
C THR A 411 -5.92 -16.08 -26.75
N VAL A 412 -6.09 -17.13 -27.55
CA VAL A 412 -6.16 -18.52 -27.10
C VAL A 412 -4.87 -19.22 -27.51
N ILE A 413 -4.07 -19.61 -26.53
CA ILE A 413 -2.89 -20.44 -26.72
C ILE A 413 -3.31 -21.90 -26.54
N VAL A 414 -3.40 -22.64 -27.63
CA VAL A 414 -3.54 -24.10 -27.59
C VAL A 414 -2.15 -24.68 -27.38
N ASN A 415 -1.90 -25.15 -26.17
CA ASN A 415 -0.63 -25.72 -25.74
C ASN A 415 -0.64 -27.25 -25.84
N LYS A 416 0.56 -27.83 -25.83
CA LYS A 416 0.82 -29.28 -25.96
C LYS A 416 0.36 -29.84 -27.31
N CYS A 417 0.46 -29.04 -28.38
CA CYS A 417 0.12 -29.47 -29.73
C CYS A 417 0.98 -30.65 -30.23
N ASP A 418 2.13 -30.92 -29.61
CA ASP A 418 2.95 -32.11 -29.85
C ASP A 418 2.22 -33.43 -29.57
N ARG A 419 1.07 -33.40 -28.88
CA ARG A 419 0.27 -34.57 -28.51
C ARG A 419 -1.01 -34.74 -29.34
N LEU A 420 -1.23 -33.88 -30.33
CA LEU A 420 -2.47 -33.82 -31.09
C LEU A 420 -2.24 -34.24 -32.55
N ALA A 421 -3.13 -35.08 -33.06
CA ALA A 421 -3.19 -35.36 -34.49
C ALA A 421 -3.82 -34.18 -35.25
N GLN A 422 -3.60 -34.11 -36.57
CA GLN A 422 -4.13 -33.04 -37.41
C GLN A 422 -5.66 -32.90 -37.31
N ALA A 423 -6.40 -34.01 -37.32
CA ALA A 423 -7.86 -34.01 -37.15
C ALA A 423 -8.32 -33.49 -35.78
N GLU A 424 -7.53 -33.70 -34.73
CA GLU A 424 -7.83 -33.17 -33.39
C GLU A 424 -7.59 -31.67 -33.30
N LEU A 425 -6.58 -31.15 -34.02
CA LEU A 425 -6.34 -29.72 -34.13
C LEU A 425 -7.49 -29.00 -34.85
N GLU A 426 -8.02 -29.62 -35.90
CA GLU A 426 -9.18 -29.12 -36.64
C GLU A 426 -10.45 -29.08 -35.76
N ASP A 427 -10.75 -30.14 -34.99
CA ASP A 427 -11.87 -30.11 -34.03
C ASP A 427 -11.69 -29.00 -32.97
N LEU A 428 -10.46 -28.78 -32.50
CA LEU A 428 -10.18 -27.68 -31.56
C LEU A 428 -10.39 -26.30 -32.18
N ASP A 429 -9.99 -26.08 -33.43
CA ASP A 429 -10.23 -24.80 -34.12
C ASP A 429 -11.73 -24.54 -34.26
N ASP A 430 -12.50 -25.56 -34.64
CA ASP A 430 -13.96 -25.51 -34.73
C ASP A 430 -14.60 -25.22 -33.37
N ARG A 431 -14.12 -25.85 -32.29
CA ARG A 431 -14.59 -25.58 -30.91
C ARG A 431 -14.28 -24.16 -30.48
N ILE A 432 -13.07 -23.66 -30.74
CA ILE A 432 -12.66 -22.29 -30.41
C ILE A 432 -13.53 -21.32 -31.20
N ALA A 433 -13.73 -21.52 -32.50
CA ALA A 433 -14.56 -20.65 -33.32
C ALA A 433 -16.01 -20.59 -32.83
N ARG A 434 -16.58 -21.73 -32.37
CA ARG A 434 -17.91 -21.77 -31.74
C ARG A 434 -17.98 -21.02 -30.41
N CYS A 435 -16.90 -21.04 -29.62
CA CYS A 435 -16.85 -20.38 -28.32
C CYS A 435 -16.55 -18.88 -28.44
N ASN A 436 -15.59 -18.53 -29.29
CA ASN A 436 -15.05 -17.19 -29.48
C ASN A 436 -14.44 -17.06 -30.88
N ALA A 437 -15.25 -16.67 -31.85
CA ALA A 437 -14.82 -16.46 -33.24
C ALA A 437 -13.84 -15.29 -33.41
N THR A 438 -13.72 -14.42 -32.40
CA THR A 438 -12.84 -13.23 -32.45
C THR A 438 -11.47 -13.47 -31.82
N ALA A 439 -11.27 -14.59 -31.12
CA ALA A 439 -10.01 -14.90 -30.47
C ALA A 439 -8.92 -15.19 -31.49
N ARG A 440 -7.74 -14.60 -31.29
CA ARG A 440 -6.52 -15.03 -32.00
C ARG A 440 -6.07 -16.38 -31.45
N VAL A 441 -5.92 -17.38 -32.31
CA VAL A 441 -5.44 -18.71 -31.92
C VAL A 441 -3.94 -18.82 -32.16
N ILE A 442 -3.19 -19.25 -31.14
CA ILE A 442 -1.76 -19.53 -31.21
C ILE A 442 -1.54 -20.98 -30.83
N ARG A 443 -0.81 -21.73 -31.66
CA ARG A 443 -0.40 -23.10 -31.37
C ARG A 443 0.95 -23.08 -30.66
N ALA A 444 1.06 -23.83 -29.56
CA ALA A 444 2.28 -23.91 -28.78
C ALA A 444 2.56 -25.34 -28.33
N SER A 445 3.85 -25.67 -28.23
CA SER A 445 4.33 -26.88 -27.56
C SER A 445 5.31 -26.45 -26.47
N PHE A 446 5.22 -27.09 -25.31
CA PHE A 446 6.04 -26.75 -24.13
C PHE A 446 5.95 -25.28 -23.70
N GLY A 447 4.82 -24.60 -23.96
CA GLY A 447 4.63 -23.19 -23.60
C GLY A 447 5.52 -22.20 -24.36
N ARG A 448 6.10 -22.60 -25.50
CA ARG A 448 6.95 -21.71 -26.32
C ARG A 448 6.10 -20.78 -27.17
N VAL A 449 6.06 -19.50 -26.80
CA VAL A 449 5.37 -18.42 -27.52
C VAL A 449 6.27 -17.18 -27.52
N SER A 450 6.28 -16.41 -28.62
CA SER A 450 7.00 -15.13 -28.69
C SER A 450 6.15 -14.02 -28.07
N LEU A 451 6.78 -13.10 -27.33
CA LEU A 451 6.05 -11.95 -26.76
C LEU A 451 5.38 -11.08 -27.85
N ARG A 452 5.95 -11.05 -29.06
CA ARG A 452 5.38 -10.33 -30.21
C ARG A 452 4.00 -10.87 -30.61
N ASP A 453 3.81 -12.18 -30.48
CA ASP A 453 2.53 -12.81 -30.80
C ASP A 453 1.42 -12.42 -29.81
N LEU A 454 1.80 -11.93 -28.61
CA LEU A 454 0.90 -11.39 -27.60
C LEU A 454 0.72 -9.85 -27.71
N SER A 455 1.66 -9.13 -28.32
CA SER A 455 1.61 -7.67 -28.43
C SER A 455 0.70 -7.17 -29.56
N ASP A 456 0.53 -7.96 -30.63
CA ASP A 456 -0.10 -7.48 -31.87
C ASP A 456 -1.64 -7.68 -31.91
N ALA A 457 -2.26 -8.05 -30.79
CA ALA A 457 -3.71 -8.14 -30.67
C ALA A 457 -4.31 -6.75 -30.35
N GLN A 458 -5.27 -6.33 -31.18
CA GLN A 458 -6.00 -5.05 -31.20
C GLN A 458 -6.59 -4.60 -29.85
N GLU A 459 -7.01 -3.32 -29.82
CA GLU A 459 -7.71 -2.60 -28.74
C GLU A 459 -8.79 -3.42 -28.03
N ASP A 460 -8.91 -3.23 -26.70
CA ASP A 460 -9.89 -3.81 -25.78
C ASP A 460 -10.64 -5.04 -26.32
N ALA A 461 -10.07 -6.23 -26.10
CA ALA A 461 -10.77 -7.47 -26.36
C ALA A 461 -11.92 -7.66 -25.35
N CYS A 462 -13.08 -7.13 -25.75
CA CYS A 462 -14.43 -7.44 -25.29
C CYS A 462 -14.78 -7.14 -23.82
N MET A 463 -15.43 -5.98 -23.63
CA MET A 463 -16.61 -5.74 -22.78
C MET A 463 -16.64 -6.49 -21.43
N GLY A 464 -16.01 -5.92 -20.41
CA GLY A 464 -16.19 -6.34 -19.01
C GLY A 464 -17.66 -6.37 -18.53
N GLU A 465 -18.59 -5.72 -19.25
CA GLU A 465 -20.04 -5.80 -18.99
C GLU A 465 -20.71 -7.10 -19.48
N SER A 466 -20.10 -7.86 -20.40
CA SER A 466 -20.74 -9.03 -21.05
C SER A 466 -20.33 -10.40 -20.47
N LEU A 467 -19.26 -10.46 -19.66
CA LEU A 467 -18.71 -11.72 -19.15
C LEU A 467 -19.10 -12.07 -17.72
N ALA A 468 -19.34 -11.08 -16.85
CA ALA A 468 -19.84 -11.33 -15.49
C ALA A 468 -21.17 -12.13 -15.45
N PRO A 469 -22.14 -11.92 -16.37
CA PRO A 469 -23.39 -12.68 -16.37
C PRO A 469 -23.30 -14.07 -17.03
N ARG A 470 -22.19 -14.42 -17.71
CA ARG A 470 -22.05 -15.68 -18.47
C ARG A 470 -21.34 -16.80 -17.69
N LEU A 471 -20.75 -16.47 -16.55
CA LEU A 471 -20.19 -17.42 -15.60
C LEU A 471 -21.15 -17.51 -14.41
N ASN A 472 -22.27 -18.24 -14.56
CA ASN A 472 -23.30 -18.47 -13.52
C ASN A 472 -22.79 -19.26 -12.27
N PHE A 473 -21.56 -19.03 -11.83
CA PHE A 473 -21.04 -19.56 -10.57
C PHE A 473 -21.41 -18.60 -9.45
N GLU A 474 -22.28 -19.05 -8.56
CA GLU A 474 -22.55 -18.44 -7.28
C GLU A 474 -21.46 -18.86 -6.29
N GLN A 475 -21.03 -17.90 -5.47
CA GLN A 475 -20.17 -18.17 -4.32
C GLN A 475 -20.96 -17.96 -3.04
N ARG A 476 -20.87 -18.92 -2.12
CA ARG A 476 -21.36 -18.76 -0.76
C ARG A 476 -20.26 -19.07 0.24
N ALA A 477 -20.02 -18.11 1.11
CA ALA A 477 -18.98 -18.19 2.13
C ALA A 477 -19.58 -17.87 3.50
N GLU A 478 -19.17 -18.62 4.51
CA GLU A 478 -19.61 -18.45 5.88
C GLU A 478 -18.52 -18.84 6.88
N THR A 479 -18.48 -18.16 8.03
CA THR A 479 -17.58 -18.46 9.13
C THR A 479 -18.36 -18.99 10.34
N PHE A 480 -17.71 -19.84 11.12
CA PHE A 480 -18.31 -20.56 12.24
C PHE A 480 -17.38 -20.53 13.47
N ALA A 481 -17.95 -20.24 14.63
CA ALA A 481 -17.25 -20.37 15.92
C ALA A 481 -17.56 -21.71 16.62
N ASP A 482 -18.58 -22.42 16.14
CA ASP A 482 -19.14 -23.60 16.78
C ASP A 482 -18.34 -24.89 16.53
N THR A 483 -18.64 -25.93 17.33
CA THR A 483 -18.06 -27.27 17.17
C THR A 483 -19.06 -28.18 16.45
N PHE A 484 -18.58 -28.91 15.46
CA PHE A 484 -19.38 -29.74 14.56
C PHE A 484 -19.19 -31.24 14.81
N ASP A 485 -20.22 -32.03 14.52
CA ASP A 485 -20.13 -33.48 14.44
C ASP A 485 -19.47 -33.88 13.11
N ALA A 486 -18.33 -34.55 13.19
CA ALA A 486 -17.56 -34.99 12.04
C ALA A 486 -18.36 -35.93 11.12
N ALA A 487 -19.17 -36.84 11.68
CA ALA A 487 -19.97 -37.77 10.90
C ALA A 487 -21.15 -37.07 10.21
N ALA A 488 -21.75 -36.07 10.85
CA ALA A 488 -22.79 -35.23 10.25
C ALA A 488 -22.24 -34.36 9.13
N LEU A 489 -21.08 -33.71 9.33
CA LEU A 489 -20.40 -32.95 8.29
C LEU A 489 -20.12 -33.82 7.08
N GLN A 490 -19.50 -35.00 7.29
CA GLN A 490 -19.20 -35.92 6.19
C GLN A 490 -20.44 -36.22 5.32
N ARG A 491 -21.60 -36.50 5.93
CA ARG A 491 -22.86 -36.73 5.19
C ARG A 491 -23.35 -35.50 4.40
N VAL A 492 -23.19 -34.29 4.95
CA VAL A 492 -23.54 -33.04 4.24
C VAL A 492 -22.65 -32.85 3.01
N PHE A 493 -21.37 -33.17 3.11
CA PHE A 493 -20.43 -33.00 1.99
C PHE A 493 -20.48 -34.13 0.96
N GLU A 494 -20.80 -35.37 1.37
CA GLU A 494 -21.20 -36.43 0.44
C GLU A 494 -22.48 -36.05 -0.33
N SER A 495 -23.39 -35.31 0.31
CA SER A 495 -24.57 -34.77 -0.35
C SER A 495 -24.24 -33.66 -1.36
N ILE A 496 -23.19 -32.87 -1.11
CA ILE A 496 -22.65 -31.90 -2.08
C ILE A 496 -22.03 -32.63 -3.28
N ALA A 497 -21.22 -33.67 -3.04
CA ALA A 497 -20.65 -34.49 -4.12
C ALA A 497 -21.72 -35.20 -4.96
N ALA A 498 -22.85 -35.55 -4.34
CA ALA A 498 -24.02 -36.13 -5.03
C ALA A 498 -24.92 -35.09 -5.74
N GLY A 499 -24.54 -33.81 -5.78
CA GLY A 499 -25.27 -32.77 -6.52
C GLY A 499 -26.55 -32.25 -5.85
N ARG A 500 -26.79 -32.53 -4.56
CA ARG A 500 -28.04 -32.14 -3.87
C ARG A 500 -28.17 -30.64 -3.57
N PHE A 501 -27.12 -29.86 -3.75
CA PHE A 501 -27.09 -28.42 -3.43
C PHE A 501 -26.75 -27.53 -4.64
N GLY A 502 -26.98 -28.02 -5.85
CA GLY A 502 -26.58 -27.37 -7.10
C GLY A 502 -25.33 -28.01 -7.71
N ASP A 503 -24.87 -27.45 -8.83
CA ASP A 503 -23.66 -27.89 -9.52
C ASP A 503 -22.42 -27.30 -8.83
N VAL A 504 -22.00 -27.94 -7.73
CA VAL A 504 -20.84 -27.49 -6.96
C VAL A 504 -19.56 -27.84 -7.70
N ALA A 505 -18.82 -26.82 -8.13
CA ALA A 505 -17.52 -26.99 -8.76
C ALA A 505 -16.40 -27.15 -7.72
N ARG A 506 -16.50 -26.44 -6.59
CA ARG A 506 -15.50 -26.48 -5.52
C ARG A 506 -16.13 -26.19 -4.16
N ALA A 507 -15.72 -26.93 -3.13
CA ALA A 507 -15.95 -26.53 -1.74
C ALA A 507 -14.66 -26.66 -0.94
N LYS A 508 -14.38 -25.68 -0.08
CA LYS A 508 -13.29 -25.73 0.89
C LYS A 508 -13.80 -25.28 2.23
N GLY A 509 -13.57 -26.09 3.26
CA GLY A 509 -13.92 -25.71 4.61
C GLY A 509 -12.92 -26.20 5.64
N VAL A 510 -12.86 -25.47 6.75
CA VAL A 510 -12.13 -25.83 7.95
C VAL A 510 -13.12 -25.82 9.09
N PHE A 511 -13.22 -26.93 9.81
CA PHE A 511 -14.23 -27.14 10.86
C PHE A 511 -13.57 -27.61 12.14
N LYS A 512 -14.04 -27.08 13.26
CA LYS A 512 -13.68 -27.56 14.59
C LYS A 512 -14.60 -28.72 14.96
N THR A 513 -14.02 -29.86 15.33
CA THR A 513 -14.79 -31.04 15.82
C THR A 513 -14.27 -31.49 17.18
N ALA A 514 -14.99 -32.41 17.84
CA ALA A 514 -14.57 -32.97 19.13
C ALA A 514 -13.20 -33.70 19.06
N GLY A 515 -12.83 -34.23 17.88
CA GLY A 515 -11.56 -34.90 17.63
C GLY A 515 -10.43 -34.01 17.12
N GLY A 516 -10.63 -32.69 17.07
CA GLY A 516 -9.67 -31.72 16.52
C GLY A 516 -10.18 -30.98 15.29
N TRP A 517 -9.28 -30.30 14.59
CA TRP A 517 -9.61 -29.52 13.40
C TRP A 517 -9.55 -30.38 12.15
N LEU A 518 -10.59 -30.27 11.31
CA LEU A 518 -10.69 -30.98 10.05
C LEU A 518 -10.74 -29.98 8.91
N ARG A 519 -9.95 -30.25 7.86
CA ARG A 519 -10.02 -29.56 6.58
C ARG A 519 -10.71 -30.47 5.57
N LEU A 520 -11.63 -29.88 4.85
CA LEU A 520 -12.39 -30.54 3.80
C LEU A 520 -12.14 -29.83 2.47
N GLU A 521 -11.85 -30.62 1.46
CA GLU A 521 -11.73 -30.14 0.09
C GLU A 521 -12.56 -31.00 -0.86
N TYR A 522 -13.36 -30.32 -1.67
CA TYR A 522 -14.12 -30.90 -2.76
C TYR A 522 -13.78 -30.15 -4.05
N ALA A 523 -13.34 -30.87 -5.07
CA ALA A 523 -13.07 -30.34 -6.40
C ALA A 523 -13.14 -31.46 -7.44
N GLY A 524 -13.83 -31.22 -8.56
CA GLY A 524 -13.88 -32.16 -9.69
C GLY A 524 -14.38 -33.56 -9.32
N GLY A 525 -15.41 -33.64 -8.45
CA GLY A 525 -16.03 -34.91 -8.02
C GLY A 525 -15.25 -35.68 -6.94
N SER A 526 -14.07 -35.23 -6.53
CA SER A 526 -13.29 -35.84 -5.45
C SER A 526 -13.51 -35.11 -4.13
N LEU A 527 -13.86 -35.85 -3.08
CA LEU A 527 -14.03 -35.37 -1.70
C LEU A 527 -12.87 -35.88 -0.84
N SER A 528 -12.15 -34.97 -0.18
CA SER A 528 -11.08 -35.29 0.76
C SER A 528 -11.35 -34.65 2.12
N LEU A 529 -11.19 -35.45 3.18
CA LEU A 529 -11.33 -35.04 4.58
C LEU A 529 -10.02 -35.36 5.32
N MET A 530 -9.34 -34.36 5.86
CA MET A 530 -8.04 -34.53 6.51
C MET A 530 -7.96 -33.74 7.83
N PRO A 531 -7.31 -34.29 8.87
CA PRO A 531 -6.91 -33.50 10.04
C PRO A 531 -6.03 -32.31 9.64
N CYS A 532 -6.21 -31.16 10.29
CA CYS A 532 -5.39 -29.98 10.06
C CYS A 532 -4.95 -29.30 11.36
N ALA A 533 -3.99 -28.38 11.23
CA ALA A 533 -3.57 -27.53 12.34
C ALA A 533 -4.75 -26.67 12.85
N ALA A 534 -4.67 -26.24 14.11
CA ALA A 534 -5.70 -25.41 14.71
C ALA A 534 -5.82 -24.05 13.99
N ALA A 535 -7.04 -23.73 13.55
CA ALA A 535 -7.37 -22.41 12.99
C ALA A 535 -7.99 -21.51 14.07
N ALA A 536 -8.04 -20.20 13.83
CA ALA A 536 -8.69 -19.27 14.74
C ALA A 536 -10.22 -19.44 14.75
N GLU A 537 -10.81 -19.68 13.57
CA GLU A 537 -12.25 -19.88 13.36
C GLU A 537 -12.47 -20.92 12.25
N GLY A 538 -13.65 -21.55 12.24
CA GLY A 538 -14.07 -22.41 11.15
C GLY A 538 -14.60 -21.58 9.97
N SER A 539 -14.46 -22.09 8.75
CA SER A 539 -14.98 -21.43 7.56
C SER A 539 -15.38 -22.43 6.50
N LEU A 540 -16.31 -22.04 5.64
CA LEU A 540 -16.70 -22.80 4.46
C LEU A 540 -16.90 -21.84 3.29
N VAL A 541 -16.29 -22.18 2.17
CA VAL A 541 -16.52 -21.53 0.88
C VAL A 541 -16.97 -22.58 -0.11
N VAL A 542 -18.13 -22.35 -0.73
CA VAL A 542 -18.69 -23.21 -1.78
C VAL A 542 -18.90 -22.37 -3.03
N ILE A 543 -18.45 -22.91 -4.16
CA ILE A 543 -18.51 -22.30 -5.48
C ILE A 543 -19.19 -23.29 -6.41
N GLY A 544 -20.27 -22.86 -7.06
CA GLY A 544 -21.08 -23.73 -7.91
C GLY A 544 -22.18 -22.97 -8.64
N ARG A 545 -22.94 -23.64 -9.50
CA ARG A 545 -24.08 -23.04 -10.22
C ARG A 545 -25.38 -23.44 -9.53
N GLU A 546 -26.36 -22.53 -9.48
CA GLU A 546 -27.68 -22.75 -8.87
C GLU A 546 -27.58 -23.26 -7.43
N LEU A 547 -26.74 -22.60 -6.60
CA LEU A 547 -26.49 -23.08 -5.25
C LEU A 547 -27.77 -23.01 -4.40
N SER A 548 -28.13 -24.12 -3.76
CA SER A 548 -29.33 -24.19 -2.94
C SER A 548 -29.29 -23.20 -1.76
N LEU A 549 -30.37 -22.44 -1.55
CA LEU A 549 -30.57 -21.56 -0.37
C LEU A 549 -30.36 -22.28 0.96
N ASN A 550 -30.60 -23.59 1.00
CA ASN A 550 -30.53 -24.40 2.22
C ASN A 550 -29.15 -24.98 2.52
N LEU A 551 -28.14 -24.78 1.65
CA LEU A 551 -26.80 -25.33 1.82
C LEU A 551 -26.18 -24.96 3.17
N MET A 552 -26.14 -23.66 3.49
CA MET A 552 -25.53 -23.19 4.74
C MET A 552 -26.36 -23.56 5.98
N ALA A 553 -27.68 -23.55 5.87
CA ALA A 553 -28.56 -24.02 6.94
C ALA A 553 -28.34 -25.51 7.26
N THR A 554 -28.07 -26.33 6.23
CA THR A 554 -27.81 -27.76 6.40
C THR A 554 -26.44 -28.03 7.02
N VAL A 555 -25.43 -27.21 6.70
CA VAL A 555 -24.12 -27.25 7.38
C VAL A 555 -24.27 -26.85 8.85
N ARG A 556 -25.05 -25.80 9.16
CA ARG A 556 -25.35 -25.41 10.55
C ARG A 556 -26.07 -26.50 11.34
N ALA A 557 -26.89 -27.34 10.71
CA ALA A 557 -27.53 -28.46 11.38
C ALA A 557 -26.55 -29.55 11.87
N ALA A 558 -25.30 -29.55 11.40
CA ALA A 558 -24.24 -30.43 11.87
C ALA A 558 -23.51 -29.89 13.13
N ILE A 559 -23.93 -28.73 13.67
CA ILE A 559 -23.40 -28.19 14.92
C ILE A 559 -23.85 -29.07 16.09
N ILE A 560 -22.91 -29.44 16.96
CA ILE A 560 -23.22 -30.13 18.21
C ILE A 560 -23.89 -29.11 19.13
N SER A 561 -25.21 -29.23 19.31
CA SER A 561 -25.87 -28.47 20.38
C SER A 561 -25.32 -28.91 21.74
N PRO A 562 -24.96 -27.99 22.65
CA PRO A 562 -24.52 -28.36 23.97
C PRO A 562 -25.65 -29.11 24.67
N ARG A 563 -25.44 -30.41 24.95
CA ARG A 563 -26.37 -31.17 25.80
C ARG A 563 -26.39 -30.49 27.18
N PRO A 564 -27.55 -30.12 27.74
CA PRO A 564 -27.59 -29.72 29.14
C PRO A 564 -27.15 -30.92 29.98
N ALA A 565 -26.14 -30.71 30.83
CA ALA A 565 -25.62 -31.72 31.72
C ALA A 565 -26.74 -32.23 32.62
N SER A 566 -27.18 -33.48 32.40
CA SER A 566 -28.02 -34.20 33.36
C SER A 566 -27.20 -34.42 34.62
N VAL A 567 -27.58 -33.72 35.70
CA VAL A 567 -27.05 -33.91 37.04
C VAL A 567 -27.40 -35.33 37.48
N SER A 568 -26.38 -36.17 37.62
CA SER A 568 -26.46 -37.44 38.35
C SER A 568 -25.43 -37.38 39.47
N SER A 569 -25.89 -36.96 40.64
CA SER A 569 -25.18 -37.10 41.91
C SER A 569 -25.31 -38.53 42.42
N ALA A 570 -24.20 -39.25 42.61
CA ALA A 570 -23.96 -40.11 43.77
C ALA A 570 -22.65 -40.90 43.63
N GLY A 571 -21.80 -40.82 44.66
CA GLY A 571 -20.97 -41.92 45.15
C GLY A 571 -19.55 -42.06 44.58
N ALA A 572 -18.57 -41.53 45.31
CA ALA A 572 -17.21 -42.09 45.36
C ALA A 572 -17.20 -43.36 46.25
N PRO A 573 -16.09 -44.13 46.43
CA PRO A 573 -14.73 -43.94 45.92
C PRO A 573 -14.02 -45.22 45.40
N ASP A 574 -12.77 -45.00 44.95
CA ASP A 574 -11.59 -45.87 45.13
C ASP A 574 -11.01 -46.67 43.93
N GLU A 575 -9.67 -46.77 43.97
CA GLU A 575 -8.75 -47.67 43.25
C GLU A 575 -8.04 -47.23 41.94
N ALA A 576 -6.74 -46.93 42.15
CA ALA A 576 -5.55 -47.51 41.50
C ALA A 576 -5.22 -47.19 40.02
N HIS A 577 -4.21 -46.33 39.85
CA HIS A 577 -3.30 -46.31 38.69
C HIS A 577 -2.44 -47.59 38.63
N PRO A 578 -2.19 -48.14 37.43
CA PRO A 578 -0.78 -48.33 37.05
C PRO A 578 -0.46 -48.23 35.53
N TYR A 579 0.83 -47.99 35.26
CA TYR A 579 1.61 -48.18 34.01
C TYR A 579 1.67 -47.07 32.94
N LEU A 580 2.68 -46.20 33.12
CA LEU A 580 3.58 -45.70 32.08
C LEU A 580 4.58 -46.81 31.67
N PRO A 581 4.99 -46.92 30.40
CA PRO A 581 6.29 -47.45 30.04
C PRO A 581 7.22 -46.35 29.51
N THR A 582 8.37 -46.26 30.18
CA THR A 582 9.63 -45.64 29.75
C THR A 582 10.11 -46.17 28.41
N LEU A 583 10.62 -45.28 27.55
CA LEU A 583 11.54 -45.60 26.46
C LEU A 583 12.89 -44.94 26.75
N ALA A 584 13.91 -45.79 26.91
CA ALA A 584 15.32 -45.46 26.86
C ALA A 584 15.89 -46.00 25.54
N GLY A 585 16.84 -45.26 24.96
CA GLY A 585 17.55 -45.59 23.73
C GLY A 585 18.09 -44.34 23.07
#